data_AF-A0A1H5KMA7-F1
#
_entry.id   AF-A0A1H5KMA7-F1
#
_cell.length_a   1.000
_cell.length_b   1.000
_cell.length_c   1.000
_cell.angle_alpha   90.00
_cell.angle_beta   90.00
_cell.angle_gamma   90.00
#
_symmetry.space_group_name_H-M   'P 1'
#
loop_
_entity.id
_entity.type
_entity.pdbx_description
1 polymer ?
#
loop_
_entity_poly.entity_id
_entity_poly.type
_entity_poly.pdbx_seq_one_letter_code
_entity_poly.pdbx_strand_id
1 'polypeptide(L)' 'MSGPASSIDRADNPESVDPLDASVNAAIEACDGDPRATVRALILANAFLEEELERTRAMLSRGYVRGRAGRSRGAP' A
#
# COMPACT_ATOMS: atom_id res chain seq x y z
N MET A 1 31.28 22.97 -10.46
CA MET A 1 30.71 21.60 -10.32
C MET A 1 30.45 21.36 -8.84
N SER A 2 29.24 21.67 -8.36
CA SER A 2 28.76 21.26 -7.04
C SER A 2 27.45 20.52 -7.26
N GLY A 3 27.47 19.20 -7.12
CA GLY A 3 26.24 18.43 -6.89
C GLY A 3 25.88 18.54 -5.41
N PRO A 4 24.59 18.61 -5.02
CA PRO A 4 24.26 18.57 -3.61
C PRO A 4 24.60 17.18 -3.07
N ALA A 5 25.30 17.18 -1.94
CA ALA A 5 25.60 15.99 -1.17
C ALA A 5 24.29 15.23 -0.91
N SER A 6 24.34 13.95 -1.27
CA SER A 6 23.38 12.90 -0.97
C SER A 6 22.77 13.08 0.43
N SER A 7 21.44 13.22 0.48
CA SER A 7 20.61 13.41 1.68
C SER A 7 20.53 12.17 2.60
N ILE A 8 21.57 11.32 2.59
CA ILE A 8 21.64 10.05 3.33
C ILE A 8 22.09 10.26 4.80
N ASP A 9 22.42 11.48 5.21
CA ASP A 9 22.82 11.82 6.59
C ASP A 9 21.66 11.90 7.61
N ARG A 10 20.54 11.20 7.38
CA ARG A 10 19.46 11.08 8.41
C ARG A 10 19.68 9.91 9.38
N ALA A 11 20.64 9.03 9.10
CA ALA A 11 20.75 7.74 9.78
C ALA A 11 21.44 7.75 11.17
N ASP A 12 21.94 8.89 11.65
CA ASP A 12 22.78 8.92 12.86
C ASP A 12 22.09 9.56 14.09
N ASN A 13 20.76 9.48 14.17
CA ASN A 13 20.02 9.84 15.38
C ASN A 13 19.53 8.56 16.10
N PRO A 14 20.15 8.14 17.23
CA PRO A 14 19.82 6.90 17.93
C PRO A 14 18.44 6.92 18.62
N GLU A 15 17.74 8.06 18.64
CA GLU A 15 16.42 8.21 19.28
C GLU A 15 15.23 8.22 18.31
N SER A 16 15.44 8.22 17.00
CA SER A 16 14.35 8.09 16.03
C SER A 16 14.26 6.65 15.56
N VAL A 17 13.55 5.82 16.33
CA VAL A 17 13.04 4.56 15.77
C VAL A 17 12.16 4.94 14.58
N ASP A 18 12.60 4.60 13.38
CA ASP A 18 11.81 4.81 12.17
C ASP A 18 10.46 4.10 12.40
N PRO A 19 9.31 4.79 12.28
CA PRO A 19 8.00 4.14 12.37
C PRO A 19 7.88 2.91 11.46
N LEU A 20 8.63 2.89 10.35
CA LEU A 20 8.76 1.73 9.50
C LEU A 20 9.45 0.57 10.20
N ASP A 21 10.58 0.79 10.86
CA ASP A 21 11.32 -0.25 11.60
C ASP A 21 10.48 -0.84 12.74
N ALA A 22 9.71 -0.01 13.45
CA ALA A 22 8.76 -0.49 14.46
C ALA A 22 7.69 -1.41 13.85
N SER A 23 7.18 -1.06 12.67
CA SER A 23 6.19 -1.86 11.94
C SER A 23 6.79 -3.17 11.41
N VAL A 24 8.05 -3.15 10.96
CA VAL A 24 8.80 -4.33 10.53
C VAL A 24 8.97 -5.29 11.70
N ASN A 25 9.40 -4.80 12.86
CA ASN A 25 9.55 -5.62 14.07
C ASN A 25 8.23 -6.25 14.49
N ALA A 26 7.13 -5.49 14.50
CA ALA A 26 5.80 -6.02 14.81
C ALA A 26 5.35 -7.12 13.82
N ALA A 27 5.65 -6.97 12.53
CA ALA A 27 5.32 -7.99 11.53
C ALA A 27 6.16 -9.27 11.68
N ILE A 28 7.42 -9.14 12.10
CA ILE A 28 8.30 -10.27 12.41
C ILE A 28 7.82 -10.99 13.66
N GLU A 29 7.47 -10.27 14.72
CA GLU A 29 6.91 -10.85 15.95
C GLU A 29 5.60 -11.61 15.69
N ALA A 30 4.74 -11.09 14.80
CA ALA A 30 3.52 -11.78 14.40
C ALA A 30 3.74 -13.10 13.65
N CYS A 31 4.97 -13.35 13.16
CA CYS A 31 5.38 -14.57 12.46
C CYS A 31 6.38 -15.38 13.29
N ASP A 32 6.24 -15.37 14.63
CA ASP A 32 7.10 -16.10 15.57
C ASP A 32 8.59 -15.75 15.45
N GLY A 33 8.89 -14.54 14.98
CA GLY A 33 10.27 -14.09 14.78
C GLY A 33 10.94 -14.61 13.52
N ASP A 34 10.24 -15.29 12.59
CA ASP A 34 10.81 -15.78 11.32
C ASP A 34 10.65 -14.75 10.19
N PRO A 35 11.72 -14.04 9.77
CA PRO A 35 11.63 -13.05 8.72
C PRO A 35 11.27 -13.65 7.36
N ARG A 36 11.61 -14.92 7.10
CA ARG A 36 11.26 -15.60 5.84
C ARG A 36 9.77 -15.91 5.81
N ALA A 37 9.19 -16.32 6.92
CA ALA A 37 7.74 -16.47 7.06
C ALA A 37 7.03 -15.12 6.90
N THR A 38 7.55 -14.06 7.55
CA THR A 38 7.02 -12.69 7.41
C THR A 38 7.00 -12.22 5.96
N VAL A 39 8.11 -12.35 5.23
CA VAL A 39 8.17 -11.93 3.81
C VAL A 39 7.18 -12.72 2.96
N ARG A 40 7.03 -14.04 3.19
CA ARG A 40 6.02 -14.85 2.49
C ARG A 40 4.59 -14.36 2.79
N ALA A 41 4.29 -14.09 4.06
CA ALA A 41 2.99 -13.57 4.47
C ALA A 41 2.70 -12.19 3.84
N LEU A 42 3.69 -11.29 3.82
CA LEU A 42 3.58 -9.97 3.19
C LEU A 42 3.35 -10.06 1.67
N ILE A 43 4.04 -10.97 0.97
CA ILE A 43 3.82 -11.18 -0.47
C ILE A 43 2.38 -11.66 -0.72
N LEU A 44 1.88 -12.62 0.07
CA LEU A 44 0.50 -13.10 -0.04
C LEU A 44 -0.51 -12.00 0.28
N ALA A 45 -0.28 -11.22 1.35
CA ALA A 45 -1.14 -10.10 1.72
C ALA A 45 -1.18 -9.03 0.64
N ASN A 46 -0.04 -8.69 0.03
CA ASN A 46 0.02 -7.74 -1.07
C ASN A 46 -0.78 -8.24 -2.29
N ALA A 47 -0.58 -9.49 -2.71
CA ALA A 47 -1.34 -10.07 -3.82
C ALA A 47 -2.86 -10.05 -3.55
N PHE A 48 -3.29 -10.37 -2.33
CA PHE A 48 -4.69 -10.30 -1.92
C PHE A 48 -5.24 -8.87 -2.00
N LEU A 49 -4.50 -7.87 -1.49
CA LEU A 49 -4.91 -6.47 -1.51
C LEU A 49 -5.00 -5.93 -2.95
N GLU A 50 -4.07 -6.32 -3.83
CA GLU A 50 -4.11 -5.98 -5.25
C GLU A 50 -5.37 -6.55 -5.93
N GLU A 51 -5.74 -7.80 -5.61
CA GLU A 51 -6.96 -8.43 -6.13
C GLU A 51 -8.24 -7.74 -5.62
N GLU A 52 -8.34 -7.47 -4.31
CA GLU A 52 -9.47 -6.75 -3.72
C GLU A 52 -9.64 -5.36 -4.33
N LEU A 53 -8.52 -4.67 -4.56
CA LEU A 53 -8.50 -3.36 -5.18
C LEU A 53 -9.04 -3.42 -6.62
N GLU A 54 -8.62 -4.41 -7.40
CA GLU A 54 -9.12 -4.61 -8.77
C GLU A 54 -10.61 -4.96 -8.78
N ARG A 55 -11.04 -5.88 -7.90
CA ARG A 55 -12.45 -6.23 -7.75
C ARG A 55 -13.31 -5.03 -7.37
N THR A 56 -12.83 -4.22 -6.42
CA THR A 56 -13.51 -3.00 -5.98
C THR A 56 -13.62 -1.98 -7.12
N ARG A 57 -12.54 -1.74 -7.86
CA ARG A 57 -12.53 -0.86 -9.04
C ARG A 57 -13.53 -1.33 -10.10
N ALA A 58 -13.60 -2.64 -10.36
CA ALA A 58 -14.57 -3.21 -11.31
C ALA A 58 -16.02 -2.97 -10.85
N MET A 59 -16.32 -3.08 -9.55
CA MET A 59 -17.65 -2.78 -9.02
C MET A 59 -18.02 -1.29 -9.13
N LEU A 60 -17.08 -0.39 -8.84
CA LEU A 60 -17.29 1.06 -8.95
C LEU A 60 -17.51 1.49 -10.41
N SER A 61 -16.77 0.93 -11.38
CA SER A 61 -16.98 1.22 -12.81
C SER A 61 -18.39 0.85 -13.28
N ARG A 62 -18.94 -0.27 -12.79
CA ARG A 62 -20.32 -0.71 -13.07
C ARG A 62 -21.39 0.23 -12.49
N GLY A 63 -21.11 0.85 -11.34
CA GLY A 63 -21.99 1.86 -10.73
C GLY A 63 -21.92 3.21 -11.44
N TYR A 64 -20.71 3.64 -11.83
CA TYR A 64 -20.47 4.90 -12.54
C TYR A 64 -21.13 4.91 -13.94
N VAL A 65 -21.06 3.81 -14.69
CA VAL A 65 -21.68 3.69 -16.02
C VAL A 65 -23.22 3.75 -15.95
N ARG A 66 -23.85 3.12 -14.94
CA ARG A 66 -25.31 3.18 -14.76
C ARG A 66 -25.83 4.58 -14.43
N GLY A 67 -25.06 5.36 -13.64
CA GLY A 67 -25.41 6.73 -13.29
C GLY A 67 -25.31 7.74 -14.45
N ARG A 68 -24.52 7.44 -15.49
CA ARG A 68 -24.37 8.29 -16.68
C ARG A 68 -25.45 8.02 -17.75
N ALA A 69 -25.87 6.77 -17.90
CA ALA A 69 -26.92 6.37 -18.85
C ALA A 69 -28.34 6.85 -18.45
N GLY A 70 -28.57 7.17 -17.18
CA GLY A 70 -29.84 7.69 -16.68
C GLY A 70 -30.02 9.21 -16.84
N ARG A 71 -28.92 9.98 -16.97
CA ARG A 71 -28.99 11.45 -17.12
C ARG A 71 -29.07 11.92 -18.58
N SER A 72 -28.86 11.03 -19.55
CA SER A 72 -28.96 11.36 -20.98
C SER A 72 -30.30 10.97 -21.62
N ARG A 73 -31.28 10.48 -20.83
CA ARG A 73 -32.58 10.00 -21.35
C ARG A 73 -33.80 10.73 -20.76
N GLY A 74 -33.64 12.03 -20.52
CA GLY A 74 -34.70 12.93 -20.06
C GLY A 74 -34.59 14.31 -20.69
N ALA A 75 -34.68 14.38 -22.02
CA ALA A 75 -35.15 15.55 -22.76
C ALA A 75 -36.31 15.02 -23.63
N PRO A 76 -37.54 15.48 -23.41
CA PRO A 76 -38.03 16.71 -24.04
C PRO A 76 -38.37 17.85 -23.07
#